data_AF-A0A2S4UZU4-F1
#
_entry.id   AF-A0A2S4UZU4-F1
#
_cell.length_a   1.000
_cell.length_b   1.000
_cell.length_c   1.000
_cell.angle_alpha   90.00
_cell.angle_beta   90.00
_cell.angle_gamma   90.00
#
_symmetry.space_group_name_H-M   'P 1'
#
loop_
_entity.id
_entity.type
_entity.pdbx_description
1 polymer ?
#
loop_
_entity_poly.entity_id
_entity_poly.type
_entity_poly.pdbx_seq_one_letter_code
_entity_poly.pdbx_strand_id
1 'polypeptide(L)'
;MDRDDPNYLREEICEEAEGFSGTPEEAELLLECMKITTVNNFGSILDHPKHFPNTDAARTSKKTTTRGGKASDSGPNPVLDRFAGSLVKNFNVFFRFWYKEATSFLPSQIFSGLEAHAIANSVDSIKDWCNVEDLIGGEAMDREAEMLYQCVVSFRGGGEFEDY
;
A
#
# COMPACT_ATOMS: atom_id res chain seq x y z
N MET A 1 -1.48 6.96 28.19
CA MET A 1 -0.97 5.83 28.97
C MET A 1 -0.89 6.27 30.41
N ASP A 2 -1.55 5.56 31.30
CA ASP A 2 -1.47 5.81 32.74
C ASP A 2 -0.16 5.20 33.26
N ARG A 3 0.71 6.02 33.85
CA ARG A 3 2.02 5.55 34.34
C ARG A 3 1.91 4.81 35.67
N ASP A 4 0.76 4.90 36.32
CA ASP A 4 0.48 4.18 37.57
C ASP A 4 -0.18 2.82 37.30
N ASP A 5 -0.35 2.42 36.04
CA ASP A 5 -0.88 1.11 35.68
C ASP A 5 0.11 -0.01 36.10
N PRO A 6 -0.33 -1.05 36.83
CA PRO A 6 0.54 -2.12 37.28
C PRO A 6 1.22 -2.90 36.14
N ASN A 7 0.65 -2.92 34.93
CA ASN A 7 1.28 -3.52 33.76
C ASN A 7 2.38 -2.61 33.21
N TYR A 8 2.19 -1.29 33.21
CA TYR A 8 3.20 -0.32 32.78
C TYR A 8 4.46 -0.43 33.65
N LEU A 9 4.29 -0.46 34.97
CA LEU A 9 5.41 -0.59 35.91
C LEU A 9 6.14 -1.92 35.78
N ARG A 10 5.43 -3.02 35.46
CA ARG A 10 6.07 -4.32 35.22
C ARG A 10 6.88 -4.32 33.94
N GLU A 11 6.36 -3.71 32.88
CA GLU A 11 7.09 -3.58 31.61
C GLU A 11 8.35 -2.73 31.79
N GLU A 12 8.26 -1.58 32.46
CA GLU A 12 9.39 -0.69 32.71
C GLU A 12 10.52 -1.40 33.49
N ILE A 13 10.18 -2.18 34.52
CA ILE A 13 11.15 -3.00 35.27
C ILE A 13 11.76 -4.12 34.40
N CYS A 14 10.97 -4.74 33.52
CA CYS A 14 11.45 -5.74 32.58
C CYS A 14 12.41 -5.15 31.55
N GLU A 15 12.08 -4.00 30.97
CA GLU A 15 12.93 -3.27 30.02
C GLU A 15 14.27 -2.87 30.66
N GLU A 16 14.24 -2.36 31.90
CA GLU A 16 15.45 -2.04 32.67
C GLU A 16 16.30 -3.28 32.98
N ALA A 17 15.67 -4.41 33.33
CA ALA A 17 16.37 -5.66 33.63
C ALA A 17 17.02 -6.30 32.40
N GLU A 18 16.39 -6.17 31.23
CA GLU A 18 16.88 -6.70 29.95
C GLU A 18 17.80 -5.71 29.21
N GLY A 19 17.96 -4.49 29.74
CA GLY A 19 18.82 -3.47 29.15
C GLY A 19 18.26 -2.86 27.88
N PHE A 20 16.92 -2.89 27.69
CA PHE A 20 16.21 -2.22 26.61
C PHE A 20 16.11 -0.71 26.86
N SER A 21 17.25 -0.03 27.03
CA SER A 21 17.30 1.42 26.97
C SER A 21 17.61 1.84 25.54
N GLY A 22 16.59 1.98 24.70
CA GLY A 22 16.79 2.47 23.33
C GLY A 22 17.37 3.88 23.34
N THR A 23 18.67 4.04 23.15
CA THR A 23 19.28 5.37 23.08
C THR A 23 18.99 6.01 21.72
N PRO A 24 18.87 7.35 21.63
CA PRO A 24 18.71 8.03 20.35
C PRO A 24 19.82 7.67 19.34
N GLU A 25 21.04 7.45 19.83
CA GLU A 25 22.21 7.08 19.04
C GLU A 25 22.09 5.68 18.42
N GLU A 26 21.57 4.70 19.17
CA GLU A 26 21.30 3.35 18.66
C GLU A 26 20.16 3.34 17.63
N ALA A 27 19.14 4.19 17.82
CA ALA A 27 18.05 4.34 16.87
C ALA A 27 18.53 4.96 15.53
N GLU A 28 19.42 5.96 15.59
CA GLU A 28 20.04 6.54 14.40
C GLU A 28 20.93 5.52 13.67
N LEU A 29 21.70 4.73 14.43
CA LEU A 29 22.52 3.67 13.87
C LEU A 29 21.66 2.64 13.14
N LEU A 30 20.57 2.20 13.76
CA LEU A 30 19.62 1.25 13.17
C LEU A 30 18.96 1.80 11.90
N LEU A 31 18.65 3.10 11.86
CA LEU A 31 18.12 3.74 10.66
C LEU A 31 19.13 3.74 9.51
N GLU A 32 20.42 4.00 9.78
CA GLU A 32 21.47 3.88 8.77
C GLU A 32 21.66 2.43 8.31
N CYS A 33 21.60 1.46 9.23
CA CYS A 33 21.64 0.03 8.89
C CYS A 33 20.54 -0.35 7.89
N MET A 34 19.31 0.06 8.18
CA MET A 34 18.16 -0.28 7.34
C MET A 34 18.28 0.27 5.91
N LYS A 35 18.94 1.41 5.72
CA LYS A 35 19.15 1.99 4.37
C LYS A 35 20.07 1.16 3.49
N ILE A 36 21.03 0.46 4.08
CA ILE A 36 22.08 -0.30 3.37
C ILE A 36 21.85 -1.81 3.39
N THR A 37 20.85 -2.26 4.15
CA THR A 37 20.54 -3.68 4.31
C THR A 37 19.85 -4.20 3.05
N THR A 38 20.34 -5.33 2.56
CA THR A 38 19.82 -6.09 1.42
C THR A 38 19.70 -7.56 1.83
N VAL A 39 18.93 -8.34 1.08
CA VAL A 39 18.74 -9.78 1.34
C VAL A 39 20.08 -10.53 1.39
N ASN A 40 21.07 -10.08 0.62
CA ASN A 40 22.37 -10.74 0.50
C ASN A 40 23.36 -10.35 1.62
N ASN A 41 23.13 -9.26 2.35
CA ASN A 41 24.03 -8.79 3.41
C ASN A 41 23.41 -8.82 4.82
N PHE A 42 22.11 -9.14 4.94
CA PHE A 42 21.38 -9.15 6.21
C PHE A 42 22.03 -10.04 7.28
N GLY A 43 22.39 -11.29 6.93
CA GLY A 43 23.02 -12.22 7.88
C GLY A 43 24.37 -11.69 8.39
N SER A 44 25.17 -11.10 7.51
CA SER A 44 26.48 -10.53 7.87
C SER A 44 26.36 -9.30 8.78
N ILE A 45 25.31 -8.50 8.61
CA ILE A 45 25.02 -7.35 9.49
C ILE A 45 24.65 -7.82 10.89
N LEU A 46 23.89 -8.91 11.02
CA LEU A 46 23.53 -9.49 12.31
C LEU A 46 24.73 -10.09 13.04
N ASP A 47 25.62 -10.79 12.33
CA ASP A 47 26.81 -11.41 12.92
C ASP A 47 27.87 -10.37 13.33
N HIS A 48 27.94 -9.24 12.63
CA HIS A 48 28.94 -8.20 12.84
C HIS A 48 28.33 -6.78 12.82
N PRO A 49 27.54 -6.41 13.85
CA PRO A 49 26.81 -5.13 13.91
C PRO A 49 27.72 -3.90 14.04
N LYS A 50 29.05 -4.05 14.08
CA LYS A 50 30.02 -2.95 14.11
C LYS A 50 30.70 -2.72 12.75
N HIS A 51 30.49 -3.61 11.79
CA HIS A 51 31.21 -3.61 10.51
C HIS A 51 30.32 -3.02 9.41
N PHE A 52 30.00 -1.74 9.53
CA PHE A 52 29.21 -1.04 8.53
C PHE A 52 30.03 -0.79 7.26
N PRO A 53 29.53 -1.14 6.07
CA PRO A 53 30.15 -0.70 4.83
C PRO A 53 30.03 0.83 4.72
N ASN A 54 31.13 1.47 4.31
CA ASN A 54 31.26 2.92 4.22
C ASN A 54 30.16 3.55 3.34
N THR A 55 29.46 4.56 3.87
CA THR A 55 28.16 5.07 3.41
C THR A 55 28.19 5.99 2.18
N ASP A 56 29.29 6.07 1.44
CA ASP A 56 29.38 6.97 0.28
C ASP A 56 28.74 6.42 -1.00
N ALA A 57 28.54 5.11 -1.11
CA ALA A 57 28.16 4.48 -2.39
C ALA A 57 26.65 4.22 -2.56
N ALA A 58 25.83 4.31 -1.52
CA ALA A 58 24.44 3.84 -1.55
C ALA A 58 23.40 4.93 -1.22
N ARG A 59 23.65 6.17 -1.63
CA ARG A 59 22.55 7.15 -1.82
C ARG A 59 21.83 6.84 -3.13
N THR A 60 21.21 5.65 -3.22
CA THR A 60 20.17 5.44 -4.22
C THR A 60 18.98 6.26 -3.75
N SER A 61 18.65 7.28 -4.51
CA SER A 61 17.46 8.08 -4.35
C SER A 61 16.26 7.15 -4.16
N LYS A 62 15.59 7.25 -3.01
CA LYS A 62 14.30 6.60 -2.79
C LYS A 62 13.44 6.93 -4.00
N LYS A 63 13.03 5.92 -4.77
CA LYS A 63 11.91 6.08 -5.68
C LYS A 63 10.71 6.38 -4.80
N THR A 64 10.42 7.65 -4.61
CA THR A 64 9.11 8.08 -4.19
C THR A 64 8.17 7.65 -5.32
N THR A 65 7.40 6.60 -5.10
CA THR A 65 6.23 6.28 -5.90
C THR A 65 5.24 7.39 -5.65
N THR A 66 5.39 8.49 -6.37
CA THR A 66 4.35 9.51 -6.45
C THR A 66 3.16 8.81 -7.10
N ARG A 67 2.04 8.71 -6.38
CA ARG A 67 0.76 8.23 -6.92
C ARG A 67 0.46 9.03 -8.20
N GLY A 68 0.75 8.41 -9.34
CA GLY A 68 0.82 9.05 -10.64
C GLY A 68 -0.55 9.13 -11.29
N GLY A 69 -1.54 9.68 -10.59
CA GLY A 69 -2.81 10.04 -11.19
C GLY A 69 -2.71 11.45 -11.76
N LYS A 70 -2.39 11.58 -13.05
CA LYS A 70 -2.61 12.85 -13.76
C LYS A 70 -4.13 13.01 -13.85
N ALA A 71 -4.73 13.82 -12.98
CA ALA A 71 -6.16 14.11 -13.05
C ALA A 71 -6.46 14.64 -14.45
N SER A 72 -7.19 13.86 -15.25
CA SER A 72 -7.73 14.34 -16.51
C SER A 72 -8.78 15.40 -16.17
N ASP A 73 -8.57 16.60 -16.68
CA ASP A 73 -9.43 17.78 -16.55
C ASP A 73 -10.70 17.63 -17.40
N SER A 74 -11.34 16.47 -17.33
CA SER A 74 -12.68 16.23 -17.85
C SER A 74 -13.63 16.54 -16.71
N GLY A 75 -14.53 17.51 -16.90
CA GLY A 75 -15.59 17.84 -15.94
C GLY A 75 -16.40 16.60 -15.52
N PRO A 76 -17.31 16.74 -14.53
CA PRO A 76 -18.03 15.60 -13.97
C PRO A 76 -18.74 14.81 -15.07
N ASN A 77 -18.29 13.58 -15.31
CA ASN A 77 -18.94 12.67 -16.24
C ASN A 77 -19.77 11.66 -15.44
N PRO A 78 -21.11 11.76 -15.49
CA PRO A 78 -21.99 10.93 -14.68
C PRO A 78 -21.88 9.43 -15.02
N VAL A 79 -21.44 9.08 -16.23
CA VAL A 79 -21.22 7.70 -16.64
C VAL A 79 -19.97 7.14 -15.95
N LEU A 80 -18.87 7.88 -15.92
CA LEU A 80 -17.66 7.47 -15.19
C LEU A 80 -17.88 7.44 -13.69
N ASP A 81 -18.63 8.38 -13.13
CA ASP A 81 -18.95 8.39 -11.70
C ASP A 81 -19.75 7.14 -11.32
N ARG A 82 -20.70 6.75 -12.17
CA ARG A 82 -21.45 5.51 -11.99
C ARG A 82 -20.57 4.28 -12.14
N PHE A 83 -19.64 4.29 -13.09
CA PHE A 83 -18.67 3.20 -13.27
C PHE A 83 -17.73 3.07 -12.06
N ALA A 84 -17.18 4.17 -11.54
CA ALA A 84 -16.39 4.19 -10.31
C ALA A 84 -17.19 3.63 -9.12
N GLY A 85 -18.46 4.02 -9.00
CA GLY A 85 -19.37 3.44 -7.99
C GLY A 85 -19.59 1.93 -8.17
N SER A 86 -19.63 1.43 -9.40
CA SER A 86 -19.73 0.00 -9.71
C SER A 86 -18.45 -0.75 -9.30
N LEU A 87 -17.27 -0.19 -9.60
CA LEU A 87 -15.98 -0.76 -9.19
C LEU A 87 -15.91 -0.97 -7.68
N VAL A 88 -16.25 0.05 -6.90
CA VAL A 88 -16.27 -0.04 -5.43
C VAL A 88 -17.24 -1.12 -4.95
N LYS A 89 -18.43 -1.23 -5.55
CA LYS A 89 -19.41 -2.27 -5.18
C LYS A 89 -18.89 -3.67 -5.49
N ASN A 90 -18.34 -3.88 -6.69
CA ASN A 90 -17.79 -5.18 -7.09
C ASN A 90 -16.59 -5.58 -6.21
N PHE A 91 -15.72 -4.62 -5.89
CA PHE A 91 -14.63 -4.85 -4.94
C PHE A 91 -15.14 -5.25 -3.55
N ASN A 92 -16.15 -4.57 -3.01
CA ASN A 92 -16.74 -4.96 -1.72
C ASN A 92 -17.28 -6.39 -1.72
N VAL A 93 -17.90 -6.83 -2.82
CA VAL A 93 -18.38 -8.22 -2.98
C VAL A 93 -17.21 -9.20 -3.04
N PHE A 94 -16.19 -8.89 -3.85
CA PHE A 94 -14.98 -9.69 -3.99
C PHE A 94 -14.24 -9.84 -2.65
N PHE A 95 -14.06 -8.74 -1.92
CA PHE A 95 -13.43 -8.71 -0.61
C PHE A 95 -14.16 -9.62 0.39
N ARG A 96 -15.50 -9.50 0.46
CA ARG A 96 -16.32 -10.32 1.36
C ARG A 96 -16.27 -11.81 1.00
N PHE A 97 -16.17 -12.13 -0.29
CA PHE A 97 -16.04 -13.51 -0.75
C PHE A 97 -14.73 -14.15 -0.23
N TRP A 98 -13.62 -13.43 -0.26
CA TRP A 98 -12.32 -13.93 0.16
C TRP A 98 -12.11 -13.91 1.68
N TYR A 99 -12.46 -12.80 2.34
CA TYR A 99 -12.12 -12.59 3.75
C TYR A 99 -13.27 -12.86 4.74
N LYS A 100 -14.50 -13.04 4.26
CA LYS A 100 -15.70 -13.27 5.09
C LYS A 100 -15.92 -12.11 6.09
N GLU A 101 -16.69 -12.33 7.16
CA GLU A 101 -17.10 -11.27 8.09
C GLU A 101 -16.02 -10.83 9.10
N ALA A 102 -14.97 -11.62 9.31
CA ALA A 102 -13.96 -11.36 10.34
C ALA A 102 -12.70 -10.73 9.74
N THR A 103 -12.76 -9.43 9.42
CA THR A 103 -11.58 -8.65 9.03
C THR A 103 -11.31 -7.50 9.99
N SER A 104 -10.04 -7.26 10.29
CA SER A 104 -9.59 -6.11 11.10
C SER A 104 -9.59 -4.79 10.32
N PHE A 105 -9.78 -4.86 9.00
CA PHE A 105 -9.81 -3.73 8.09
C PHE A 105 -11.04 -3.76 7.19
N LEU A 106 -11.46 -2.57 6.76
CA LEU A 106 -12.57 -2.36 5.84
C LEU A 106 -12.08 -2.44 4.39
N PRO A 107 -12.92 -2.91 3.45
CA PRO A 107 -12.58 -2.92 2.03
C PRO A 107 -12.18 -1.53 1.51
N SER A 108 -12.83 -0.48 2.01
CA SER A 108 -12.56 0.92 1.65
C SER A 108 -11.18 1.41 2.08
N GLN A 109 -10.48 0.69 2.95
CA GLN A 109 -9.09 1.01 3.32
C GLN A 109 -8.08 0.44 2.31
N ILE A 110 -8.49 -0.55 1.50
CA ILE A 110 -7.68 -1.12 0.42
C ILE A 110 -8.02 -0.44 -0.89
N PHE A 111 -9.31 -0.38 -1.23
CA PHE A 111 -9.79 0.19 -2.48
C PHE A 111 -10.97 1.12 -2.21
N SER A 112 -10.74 2.41 -2.43
CA SER A 112 -11.68 3.49 -2.15
C SER A 112 -12.23 4.10 -3.45
N GLY A 113 -13.10 5.10 -3.32
CA GLY A 113 -13.56 5.88 -4.47
C GLY A 113 -12.41 6.56 -5.22
N LEU A 114 -11.31 6.88 -4.55
CA LEU A 114 -10.18 7.58 -5.17
C LEU A 114 -9.49 6.72 -6.23
N GLU A 115 -9.17 5.47 -5.90
CA GLU A 115 -8.63 4.49 -6.85
C GLU A 115 -9.66 4.14 -7.94
N ALA A 116 -10.94 4.00 -7.57
CA ALA A 116 -12.01 3.73 -8.53
C ALA A 116 -12.17 4.83 -9.58
N HIS A 117 -12.09 6.10 -9.18
CA HIS A 117 -12.09 7.24 -10.10
C HIS A 117 -10.82 7.30 -10.95
N ALA A 118 -9.66 6.94 -10.40
CA ALA A 118 -8.43 6.87 -11.20
C ALA A 118 -8.53 5.83 -12.34
N ILE A 119 -9.13 4.67 -12.06
CA ILE A 119 -9.43 3.65 -13.06
C ILE A 119 -10.47 4.16 -14.07
N ALA A 120 -11.56 4.75 -13.60
CA ALA A 120 -12.62 5.26 -14.47
C ALA A 120 -12.12 6.36 -15.42
N ASN A 121 -11.32 7.30 -14.94
CA ASN A 121 -10.73 8.35 -15.76
C ASN A 121 -9.67 7.84 -16.74
N SER A 122 -9.07 6.69 -16.46
CA SER A 122 -8.08 6.05 -17.32
C SER A 122 -8.67 4.91 -18.15
N VAL A 123 -10.00 4.80 -18.21
CA VAL A 123 -10.70 3.64 -18.77
C VAL A 123 -10.31 3.37 -20.22
N ASP A 124 -9.94 4.37 -21.01
CA ASP A 124 -9.51 4.19 -22.42
C ASP A 124 -8.06 3.74 -22.55
N SER A 125 -7.23 4.05 -21.56
CA SER A 125 -5.78 3.82 -21.59
C SER A 125 -5.38 2.45 -21.04
N ILE A 126 -6.26 1.80 -20.27
CA ILE A 126 -6.02 0.49 -19.64
C ILE A 126 -6.00 -0.62 -20.70
N LYS A 127 -4.89 -1.35 -20.84
CA LYS A 127 -4.76 -2.46 -21.81
C LYS A 127 -4.78 -3.83 -21.14
N ASP A 128 -4.28 -3.89 -19.91
CA ASP A 128 -4.17 -5.11 -19.13
C ASP A 128 -4.39 -4.81 -17.63
N TRP A 129 -4.40 -5.89 -16.84
CA TRP A 129 -4.55 -5.81 -15.39
C TRP A 129 -3.33 -5.16 -14.71
N CYS A 130 -2.13 -5.21 -15.31
CA CYS A 130 -0.94 -4.53 -14.78
C CYS A 130 -1.15 -3.01 -14.77
N ASN A 131 -1.79 -2.45 -15.80
CA ASN A 131 -2.13 -1.01 -15.80
C ASN A 131 -3.10 -0.66 -14.68
N VAL A 132 -4.00 -1.57 -14.30
CA VAL A 132 -4.92 -1.37 -13.17
C VAL A 132 -4.16 -1.41 -11.85
N GLU A 133 -3.24 -2.37 -11.69
CA GLU A 133 -2.37 -2.48 -10.52
C GLU A 133 -1.53 -1.20 -10.32
N ASP A 134 -0.93 -0.66 -11.38
CA ASP A 134 -0.20 0.61 -11.34
C ASP A 134 -1.09 1.79 -10.88
N LEU A 135 -2.35 1.82 -11.32
CA LEU A 135 -3.31 2.88 -10.98
C LEU A 135 -3.77 2.83 -9.52
N ILE A 136 -3.84 1.63 -8.91
CA ILE A 136 -4.23 1.46 -7.50
C ILE A 136 -3.05 1.52 -6.53
N GLY A 137 -1.82 1.66 -7.04
CA GLY A 137 -0.62 1.91 -6.25
C GLY A 137 0.37 0.77 -6.17
N GLY A 138 0.22 -0.27 -7.01
CA GLY A 138 1.18 -1.37 -7.15
C GLY A 138 1.12 -2.44 -6.06
N GLU A 139 0.51 -2.15 -4.91
CA GLU A 139 0.14 -3.15 -3.91
C GLU A 139 -1.30 -3.57 -4.13
N ALA A 140 -1.49 -4.68 -4.84
CA ALA A 140 -2.79 -5.29 -5.04
C ALA A 140 -2.90 -6.61 -4.27
N MET A 141 -4.08 -6.91 -3.78
CA MET A 141 -4.44 -8.24 -3.33
C MET A 141 -4.40 -9.24 -4.48
N ASP A 142 -4.14 -10.51 -4.17
CA ASP A 142 -4.26 -11.60 -5.16
C ASP A 142 -5.58 -11.53 -5.91
N ARG A 143 -5.49 -11.42 -7.25
CA ARG A 143 -6.62 -11.33 -8.20
C ARG A 143 -7.47 -10.06 -8.11
N GLU A 144 -7.11 -9.08 -7.28
CA GLU A 144 -7.80 -7.79 -7.25
C GLU A 144 -7.71 -7.08 -8.60
N ALA A 145 -6.48 -6.93 -9.13
CA ALA A 145 -6.25 -6.28 -10.41
C ALA A 145 -6.96 -6.98 -11.57
N GLU A 146 -6.99 -8.32 -11.57
CA GLU A 146 -7.72 -9.12 -12.57
C GLU A 146 -9.24 -8.87 -12.50
N MET A 147 -9.81 -8.85 -11.29
CA MET A 147 -11.25 -8.61 -11.07
C MET A 147 -11.64 -7.18 -11.49
N LEU A 148 -10.82 -6.18 -11.13
CA LEU A 148 -11.05 -4.79 -11.53
C LEU A 148 -10.90 -4.62 -13.05
N TYR A 149 -9.92 -5.29 -13.68
CA TYR A 149 -9.78 -5.29 -15.13
C TYR A 149 -10.98 -5.94 -15.83
N GLN A 150 -11.53 -7.04 -15.30
CA GLN A 150 -12.77 -7.63 -15.81
C GLN A 150 -13.95 -6.65 -15.74
N CYS A 151 -14.03 -5.82 -14.70
CA CYS A 151 -15.02 -4.76 -14.61
C CYS A 151 -14.83 -3.71 -15.71
N VAL A 152 -13.59 -3.32 -16.01
CA VAL A 152 -13.26 -2.40 -17.12
C VAL A 152 -13.66 -2.98 -18.47
N VAL A 153 -13.33 -4.24 -18.73
CA VAL A 153 -13.70 -4.93 -19.98
C VAL A 153 -15.23 -5.03 -20.11
N SER A 154 -15.91 -5.37 -19.03
CA SER A 154 -17.38 -5.47 -19.01
C SER A 154 -18.06 -4.13 -19.26
N PHE A 155 -17.50 -3.05 -18.70
CA PHE A 155 -17.98 -1.69 -18.93
C PHE A 155 -17.78 -1.25 -20.38
N ARG A 156 -16.59 -1.46 -20.95
CA ARG A 156 -16.28 -1.18 -22.37
C ARG A 156 -17.17 -1.95 -23.36
N GLY A 157 -17.58 -3.16 -23.00
CA GLY A 157 -18.50 -3.97 -23.80
C GLY A 157 -19.99 -3.68 -23.56
N GLY A 158 -20.31 -2.81 -22.60
CA GLY A 158 -21.69 -2.42 -22.28
C GLY A 158 -22.13 -1.17 -23.04
N GLY A 159 -23.43 -1.05 -23.29
CA GLY A 159 -23.99 0.11 -24.01
C GLY A 159 -23.77 1.46 -23.31
N GLU A 160 -23.49 1.45 -22.00
CA GLU A 160 -23.17 2.67 -21.24
C GLU A 160 -21.85 3.31 -21.67
N PHE A 161 -20.93 2.55 -22.30
CA PHE A 161 -19.68 3.08 -22.83
C PHE A 161 -19.82 3.74 -24.21
N GLU A 162 -20.84 3.37 -25.00
CA GLU A 162 -21.10 4.03 -26.29
C GLU A 162 -21.66 5.46 -26.12
N ASP A 163 -22.22 5.75 -24.96
CA ASP A 163 -22.81 7.05 -24.58
C ASP A 163 -21.86 7.93 -23.74
N TYR A 164 -20.62 7.50 -23.47
CA TYR A 164 -19.61 8.20 -22.64
C TYR A 164 -18.69 9.13 -23.45
#